data_AF-A0A7K9D9D3-F1
#
_entry.id   AF-A0A7K9D9D3-F1
#
_cell.length_a   1.000
_cell.length_b   1.000
_cell.length_c   1.000
_cell.angle_alpha   90.00
_cell.angle_beta   90.00
_cell.angle_gamma   90.00
#
_symmetry.space_group_name_H-M   'P 1'
#
loop_
_entity.id
_entity.type
_entity.pdbx_description
1 polymer ?
#
loop_
_entity_poly.entity_id
_entity_poly.type
_entity_poly.pdbx_seq_one_letter_code
_entity_poly.pdbx_strand_id
1 'polypeptide(L)'
;AVKQLWGDGDHMAEIDDMMAEQEAIRGEKAKSVCDLFRDKTVRWQLITLFLVCSCMQLIGANVVYFYAYNVFIKAGIPPAQTHYVSLGVGITEILSTVLCGFLIERAGRKTLLWKSYTVMALALGLLTVTLSLQDSFSWVAYCSVALIFIFIMSFGAGPAAVSCALPTEIFIQSYRPAAYVVNGITNWIQLFILGLLFPFIV
;
A
#
# COMPACT_ATOMS: atom_id res chain seq x y z
N ALA A 1 -7.60 -24.57 -19.03
CA ALA A 1 -7.09 -23.91 -17.80
C ALA A 1 -8.18 -23.09 -17.10
N VAL A 2 -8.85 -22.15 -17.77
CA VAL A 2 -9.88 -21.27 -17.16
C VAL A 2 -11.06 -22.03 -16.53
N LYS A 3 -11.63 -23.01 -17.23
CA LYS A 3 -12.68 -23.91 -16.69
C LYS A 3 -12.27 -24.69 -15.43
N GLN A 4 -10.97 -24.90 -15.22
CA GLN A 4 -10.44 -25.69 -14.11
C GLN A 4 -10.19 -24.83 -12.86
N LEU A 5 -10.05 -23.51 -13.03
CA LEU A 5 -9.84 -22.56 -11.94
C LEU A 5 -11.15 -21.93 -11.45
N TRP A 6 -12.15 -21.77 -12.32
CA TRP A 6 -13.33 -20.91 -12.05
C TRP A 6 -14.64 -21.69 -11.84
N GLY A 7 -14.64 -23.02 -12.00
CA GLY A 7 -15.83 -23.87 -11.84
C GLY A 7 -16.89 -23.69 -12.94
N ASP A 8 -18.02 -24.39 -12.82
CA ASP A 8 -19.18 -24.32 -13.74
C ASP A 8 -20.04 -23.05 -13.55
N GLY A 9 -19.40 -21.89 -13.36
CA GLY A 9 -20.06 -20.59 -13.38
C GLY A 9 -20.20 -20.05 -14.80
N ASP A 10 -21.16 -19.15 -15.02
CA ASP A 10 -21.36 -18.46 -16.31
C ASP A 10 -20.32 -17.34 -16.48
N HIS A 11 -19.08 -17.76 -16.76
CA HIS A 11 -17.92 -16.87 -16.95
C HIS A 11 -17.73 -16.48 -18.42
N MET A 12 -18.73 -16.72 -19.26
CA MET A 12 -18.66 -16.45 -20.69
C MET A 12 -18.40 -14.97 -20.97
N ALA A 13 -18.99 -14.05 -20.19
CA ALA A 13 -18.75 -12.61 -20.34
C ALA A 13 -17.29 -12.21 -20.05
N GLU A 14 -16.70 -12.74 -18.97
CA GLU A 14 -15.29 -12.44 -18.63
C GLU A 14 -14.31 -13.11 -19.61
N ILE A 15 -14.65 -14.30 -20.11
CA ILE A 15 -13.86 -14.98 -21.16
C ILE A 15 -13.95 -14.21 -22.48
N ASP A 16 -15.12 -13.68 -22.83
CA ASP A 16 -15.32 -12.89 -24.05
C ASP A 16 -14.59 -11.54 -23.96
N ASP A 17 -14.63 -10.87 -22.80
CA ASP A 17 -13.82 -9.68 -22.51
C ASP A 17 -12.32 -9.98 -22.59
N MET A 18 -11.86 -11.10 -22.02
CA MET A 18 -10.47 -11.55 -22.11
C MET A 18 -10.05 -11.84 -23.55
N MET A 19 -10.92 -12.46 -24.35
CA MET A 19 -10.65 -12.75 -25.76
C MET A 19 -10.66 -11.47 -26.61
N ALA A 20 -11.58 -10.54 -26.36
CA ALA A 20 -11.62 -9.23 -27.02
C ALA A 20 -10.39 -8.38 -26.68
N GLU A 21 -9.95 -8.37 -25.42
CA GLU A 21 -8.66 -7.76 -25.03
C GLU A 21 -7.50 -8.46 -25.74
N GLN A 22 -7.45 -9.79 -25.75
CA GLN A 22 -6.38 -10.55 -26.39
C GLN A 22 -6.32 -10.31 -27.90
N GLU A 23 -7.46 -10.12 -28.56
CA GLU A 23 -7.55 -9.76 -29.98
C GLU A 23 -7.09 -8.31 -30.23
N ALA A 24 -7.45 -7.37 -29.35
CA ALA A 24 -6.94 -6.00 -29.41
C ALA A 24 -5.42 -5.91 -29.18
N ILE A 25 -4.87 -6.80 -28.33
CA ILE A 25 -3.44 -6.87 -28.00
C ILE A 25 -2.65 -7.68 -29.03
N ARG A 26 -3.29 -8.56 -29.82
CA ARG A 26 -2.62 -9.50 -30.75
C ARG A 26 -1.71 -8.84 -31.80
N GLY A 27 -1.74 -7.51 -31.94
CA GLY A 27 -0.79 -6.71 -32.72
C GLY A 27 -0.04 -5.61 -31.96
N GLU A 28 -0.35 -5.34 -30.69
CA GLU A 28 0.34 -4.32 -29.88
C GLU A 28 1.44 -4.96 -29.01
N LYS A 29 2.70 -4.67 -29.33
CA LYS A 29 3.82 -4.97 -28.42
C LYS A 29 3.69 -4.14 -27.15
N ALA A 30 4.13 -4.70 -26.01
CA ALA A 30 4.26 -3.95 -24.77
C ALA A 30 5.06 -2.66 -25.03
N LYS A 31 4.43 -1.51 -24.75
CA LYS A 31 4.99 -0.20 -25.10
C LYS A 31 6.08 0.16 -24.10
N SER A 32 7.14 0.81 -24.58
CA SER A 32 8.27 1.18 -23.73
C SER A 32 7.88 2.32 -22.77
N VAL A 33 8.63 2.48 -21.68
CA VAL A 33 8.48 3.62 -20.75
C VAL A 33 8.62 4.96 -21.49
N CYS A 34 9.50 5.04 -22.49
CA CYS A 34 9.63 6.24 -23.33
C CYS A 34 8.37 6.53 -24.15
N ASP A 35 7.68 5.49 -24.63
CA ASP A 35 6.45 5.65 -25.41
C ASP A 35 5.29 6.11 -24.51
N LEU A 36 5.27 5.63 -23.27
CA LEU A 36 4.31 6.04 -22.23
C LEU A 36 4.39 7.54 -21.93
N PHE A 37 5.59 8.12 -21.81
CA PHE A 37 5.76 9.57 -21.60
C PHE A 37 5.49 10.41 -22.86
N ARG A 38 5.67 9.82 -24.04
CA ARG A 38 5.50 10.50 -25.33
C ARG A 38 4.04 10.57 -25.75
N ASP A 39 3.24 9.57 -25.40
CA ASP A 39 1.82 9.51 -25.72
C ASP A 39 1.02 10.52 -24.87
N LYS A 40 0.32 11.44 -25.53
CA LYS A 40 -0.46 12.50 -24.87
C LYS A 40 -1.76 11.98 -24.26
N THR A 41 -2.27 10.84 -24.73
CA THR A 41 -3.55 10.27 -24.29
C THR A 41 -3.47 9.74 -22.86
N VAL A 42 -2.34 9.15 -22.47
CA VAL A 42 -2.08 8.55 -21.16
C VAL A 42 -1.48 9.53 -20.13
N ARG A 43 -1.22 10.79 -20.50
CA ARG A 43 -0.61 11.78 -19.59
C ARG A 43 -1.44 12.05 -18.35
N TRP A 44 -2.77 12.18 -18.51
CA TRP A 44 -3.66 12.38 -17.37
C TRP A 44 -3.72 11.17 -16.44
N GLN A 45 -3.60 9.97 -17.01
CA GLN A 45 -3.50 8.72 -16.25
C GLN A 45 -2.20 8.67 -15.44
N LEU A 46 -1.07 9.05 -16.05
CA LEU A 46 0.22 9.13 -15.36
C LEU A 46 0.23 10.17 -14.25
N ILE A 47 -0.31 11.37 -14.49
CA ILE A 47 -0.40 12.42 -13.48
C ILE A 47 -1.26 11.96 -12.31
N THR A 48 -2.40 11.31 -12.59
CA THR A 48 -3.28 10.77 -11.54
C THR A 48 -2.58 9.70 -10.73
N LEU A 49 -1.90 8.75 -11.38
CA LEU A 49 -1.10 7.72 -10.71
C LEU A 49 -0.01 8.35 -9.83
N PHE A 50 0.74 9.31 -10.36
CA PHE A 50 1.79 10.01 -9.62
C PHE A 50 1.22 10.75 -8.41
N LEU A 51 0.10 11.46 -8.57
CA LEU A 51 -0.55 12.20 -7.50
C LEU A 51 -1.03 11.25 -6.39
N VAL A 52 -1.72 10.17 -6.76
CA VAL A 52 -2.21 9.16 -5.80
C VAL A 52 -1.05 8.55 -5.03
N CYS A 53 0.02 8.13 -5.72
CA CYS A 53 1.19 7.54 -5.05
C CYS A 53 1.91 8.54 -4.15
N SER A 54 2.02 9.81 -4.58
CA SER A 54 2.56 10.88 -3.74
C SER A 54 1.73 11.09 -2.48
N CYS A 55 0.40 11.17 -2.60
CA CYS A 55 -0.49 11.29 -1.45
C CYS A 55 -0.37 10.09 -0.51
N MET A 56 -0.29 8.86 -1.05
CA MET A 56 -0.10 7.64 -0.27
C MET A 56 1.20 7.68 0.55
N GLN A 57 2.29 8.14 -0.07
CA GLN A 57 3.59 8.21 0.58
C GLN A 57 3.64 9.32 1.64
N LEU A 58 2.97 10.45 1.40
CA LEU A 58 2.87 11.59 2.34
C LEU A 58 2.11 11.26 3.62
N ILE A 59 1.30 10.19 3.65
CA ILE A 59 0.67 9.68 4.88
C ILE A 59 1.73 9.23 5.90
N GLY A 60 2.97 9.00 5.45
CA GLY A 60 4.09 8.75 6.34
C GLY A 60 4.15 7.32 6.84
N ALA A 61 3.59 6.35 6.10
CA ALA A 61 3.68 4.93 6.47
C ALA A 61 5.14 4.52 6.71
N ASN A 62 6.04 4.85 5.79
CA ASN A 62 7.48 4.56 5.93
C ASN A 62 8.12 5.23 7.15
N VAL A 63 7.68 6.44 7.50
CA VAL A 63 8.14 7.13 8.71
C VAL A 63 7.73 6.36 9.97
N VAL A 64 6.50 5.86 10.02
CA VAL A 64 6.04 5.02 11.13
C VAL A 64 6.86 3.73 11.21
N TYR A 65 7.18 3.08 10.09
CA TYR A 65 8.06 1.90 10.10
C TYR A 65 9.46 2.21 10.64
N PHE A 66 10.05 3.35 10.27
CA PHE A 66 11.34 3.78 10.82
C PHE A 66 11.28 4.09 12.32
N TYR A 67 10.19 4.73 12.77
CA TYR A 67 10.01 5.09 14.17
C TYR A 67 9.57 3.93 15.05
N ALA A 68 8.89 2.92 14.48
CA ALA A 68 8.37 1.77 15.21
C ALA A 68 9.45 1.10 16.06
N TYR A 69 10.65 0.93 15.50
CA TYR A 69 11.81 0.39 16.23
C TYR A 69 12.17 1.23 17.47
N ASN A 70 12.23 2.55 17.33
CA ASN A 70 12.52 3.45 18.45
C ASN A 70 11.42 3.38 19.52
N VAL A 71 10.15 3.28 19.13
CA VAL A 71 9.03 3.11 20.08
C VAL A 71 9.14 1.79 20.82
N PHE A 72 9.50 0.70 20.13
CA PHE A 72 9.66 -0.62 20.75
C PHE A 72 10.77 -0.64 21.81
N ILE A 73 11.92 -0.01 21.52
CA ILE A 73 12.99 0.13 22.52
C ILE A 73 12.53 0.97 23.71
N LYS A 74 11.90 2.12 23.45
CA LYS A 74 11.37 2.98 24.53
C LYS A 74 10.24 2.31 25.33
N ALA A 75 9.58 1.29 24.78
CA ALA A 75 8.59 0.47 25.50
C ALA A 75 9.21 -0.59 26.41
N GLY A 76 10.54 -0.64 26.51
CA GLY A 76 11.25 -1.58 27.39
C GLY A 76 11.47 -2.94 26.75
N ILE A 77 11.26 -3.08 25.43
CA ILE A 77 11.58 -4.31 24.72
C ILE A 77 13.11 -4.36 24.56
N PRO A 78 13.79 -5.40 25.11
CA PRO A 78 15.22 -5.52 24.99
C PRO A 78 15.64 -5.56 23.51
N PRO A 79 16.79 -4.97 23.13
CA PRO A 79 17.30 -5.04 21.76
C PRO A 79 17.42 -6.48 21.25
N ALA A 80 17.80 -7.41 22.13
CA ALA A 80 17.89 -8.83 21.85
C ALA A 80 16.55 -9.49 21.43
N GLN A 81 15.42 -8.92 21.84
CA GLN A 81 14.08 -9.43 21.50
C GLN A 81 13.42 -8.67 20.35
N THR A 82 14.07 -7.62 19.80
CA THR A 82 13.42 -6.78 18.78
C THR A 82 13.12 -7.55 17.49
N HIS A 83 13.91 -8.59 17.17
CA HIS A 83 13.64 -9.48 16.05
C HIS A 83 12.27 -10.18 16.15
N TYR A 84 11.80 -10.51 17.36
CA TYR A 84 10.47 -11.11 17.56
C TYR A 84 9.34 -10.11 17.30
N VAL A 85 9.55 -8.84 17.63
CA VAL A 85 8.56 -7.79 17.36
C VAL A 85 8.47 -7.53 15.86
N SER A 86 9.61 -7.43 15.17
CA SER A 86 9.63 -7.32 13.70
C SER A 86 8.97 -8.51 13.02
N LEU A 87 9.17 -9.73 13.54
CA LEU A 87 8.45 -10.92 13.07
C LEU A 87 6.94 -10.79 13.26
N GLY A 88 6.50 -10.33 14.44
CA GLY A 88 5.08 -10.08 14.72
C GLY A 88 4.46 -9.03 13.80
N VAL A 89 5.20 -7.97 13.49
CA VAL A 89 4.79 -6.94 12.52
C VAL A 89 4.57 -7.58 11.14
N GLY A 90 5.53 -8.38 10.66
CA GLY A 90 5.40 -9.07 9.37
C GLY A 90 4.22 -10.05 9.32
N ILE A 91 3.98 -10.81 10.40
CA ILE A 91 2.82 -11.72 10.50
C ILE A 91 1.51 -10.91 10.44
N THR A 92 1.44 -9.78 11.12
CA THR A 92 0.26 -8.92 11.15
C THR A 92 0.00 -8.30 9.77
N GLU A 93 1.05 -7.93 9.04
CA GLU A 93 0.98 -7.41 7.68
C GLU A 93 0.47 -8.46 6.69
N ILE A 94 0.97 -9.71 6.79
CA ILE A 94 0.47 -10.83 5.98
C ILE A 94 -1.01 -11.09 6.28
N LEU A 95 -1.38 -11.17 7.56
CA LEU A 95 -2.76 -11.40 7.97
C LEU A 95 -3.68 -10.28 7.50
N SER A 96 -3.24 -9.03 7.62
CA SER A 96 -3.95 -7.86 7.11
C SER A 96 -4.17 -7.93 5.60
N THR A 97 -3.15 -8.31 4.84
CA THR A 97 -3.23 -8.44 3.37
C THR A 97 -4.22 -9.52 2.95
N VAL A 98 -4.21 -10.67 3.65
CA VAL A 98 -5.18 -11.75 3.41
C VAL A 98 -6.60 -11.28 3.74
N LEU A 99 -6.80 -10.61 4.88
CA LEU A 99 -8.10 -10.03 5.26
C LEU A 99 -8.56 -8.98 4.24
N CYS A 100 -7.64 -8.19 3.71
CA CYS A 100 -7.92 -7.22 2.65
C CYS A 100 -8.51 -7.89 1.41
N GLY A 101 -7.94 -9.01 0.96
CA GLY A 101 -8.42 -9.76 -0.19
C GLY A 101 -9.88 -10.21 -0.02
N PHE A 102 -10.26 -10.65 1.18
CA PHE A 102 -11.66 -11.01 1.46
C PHE A 102 -12.58 -9.78 1.62
N LEU A 103 -12.07 -8.71 2.23
CA LEU A 103 -12.86 -7.49 2.49
C LEU A 103 -13.10 -6.66 1.23
N ILE A 104 -12.16 -6.65 0.29
CA ILE A 104 -12.28 -5.85 -0.95
C ILE A 104 -13.41 -6.38 -1.85
N GLU A 105 -13.60 -7.71 -1.88
CA GLU A 105 -14.69 -8.37 -2.60
C GLU A 105 -16.06 -8.07 -1.98
N ARG A 106 -16.14 -7.96 -0.65
CA ARG A 106 -17.41 -7.76 0.08
C ARG A 106 -17.82 -6.30 0.27
N ALA A 107 -16.89 -5.42 0.59
CA ALA A 107 -17.17 -4.05 1.04
C ALA A 107 -16.98 -2.98 -0.05
N GLY A 108 -16.33 -3.36 -1.16
CA GLY A 108 -15.98 -2.45 -2.25
C GLY A 108 -14.75 -1.59 -1.96
N ARG A 109 -13.99 -1.27 -3.03
CA ARG A 109 -12.67 -0.62 -2.96
C ARG A 109 -12.69 0.77 -2.31
N LYS A 110 -13.68 1.60 -2.64
CA LYS A 110 -13.79 2.98 -2.11
C LYS A 110 -14.09 3.01 -0.61
N THR A 111 -15.01 2.17 -0.16
CA THR A 111 -15.41 2.12 1.26
C THR A 111 -14.26 1.60 2.12
N LEU A 112 -13.52 0.61 1.63
CA LEU A 112 -12.36 0.05 2.32
C LEU A 112 -11.27 1.11 2.50
N LEU A 113 -10.94 1.86 1.44
CA LEU A 113 -9.99 2.98 1.51
C LEU A 113 -10.36 4.04 2.54
N TRP A 114 -11.59 4.54 2.50
CA TRP A 114 -12.05 5.57 3.44
C TRP A 114 -11.99 5.10 4.89
N LYS A 115 -12.40 3.85 5.15
CA LYS A 115 -12.31 3.25 6.49
C LYS A 115 -10.86 3.12 6.95
N SER A 116 -9.98 2.57 6.12
CA SER A 116 -8.56 2.42 6.45
C SER A 116 -7.89 3.75 6.74
N TYR A 117 -8.15 4.79 5.94
CA TYR A 117 -7.61 6.12 6.22
C TYR A 117 -8.12 6.73 7.52
N THR A 118 -9.41 6.54 7.83
CA THR A 118 -9.98 7.04 9.10
C THR A 118 -9.29 6.38 10.30
N VAL A 119 -9.10 5.06 10.25
CA VAL A 119 -8.41 4.32 11.32
C VAL A 119 -6.94 4.73 11.41
N MET A 120 -6.25 4.91 10.29
CA MET A 120 -4.86 5.38 10.28
C MET A 120 -4.71 6.78 10.86
N ALA A 121 -5.60 7.72 10.52
CA ALA A 121 -5.58 9.08 11.05
C ALA A 121 -5.81 9.09 12.57
N LEU A 122 -6.79 8.30 13.04
CA LEU A 122 -7.05 8.13 14.48
C LEU A 122 -5.86 7.49 15.19
N ALA A 123 -5.26 6.44 14.62
CA ALA A 123 -4.11 5.76 15.20
C ALA A 123 -2.89 6.69 15.30
N LEU A 124 -2.61 7.50 14.28
CA LEU A 124 -1.53 8.50 14.30
C LEU A 124 -1.79 9.62 15.31
N GLY A 125 -3.02 10.11 15.40
CA GLY A 125 -3.42 11.12 16.38
C GLY A 125 -3.24 10.60 17.81
N LEU A 126 -3.71 9.37 18.08
CA LEU A 126 -3.51 8.71 19.37
C LEU A 126 -2.03 8.43 19.64
N LEU A 127 -1.26 8.00 18.65
CA LEU A 127 0.17 7.74 18.79
C LEU A 127 0.93 9.02 19.19
N THR A 128 0.55 10.17 18.63
CA THR A 128 1.16 11.46 18.98
C THR A 128 0.88 11.83 20.44
N VAL A 129 -0.34 11.56 20.92
CA VAL A 129 -0.72 11.78 22.33
C VAL A 129 -0.02 10.78 23.25
N THR A 130 0.06 9.50 22.89
CA THR A 130 0.74 8.52 23.74
C THR A 130 2.25 8.77 23.81
N LEU A 131 2.87 9.22 22.73
CA LEU A 131 4.29 9.59 22.74
C LEU A 131 4.57 10.82 23.62
N SER A 132 3.66 11.80 23.69
CA SER A 132 3.84 12.96 24.57
C SER A 132 3.63 12.66 26.06
N LEU A 133 2.83 11.63 26.38
CA LEU A 133 2.63 11.15 27.76
C LEU A 133 3.60 10.02 28.17
N GLN A 134 4.53 9.64 27.30
CA GLN A 134 5.40 8.48 27.52
C GLN A 134 6.31 8.63 28.75
N ASP A 135 6.73 9.86 29.08
CA ASP A 135 7.58 10.13 30.25
C ASP A 135 6.82 10.05 31.59
N SER A 136 5.48 10.12 31.56
CA SER A 136 4.65 10.13 32.77
C SER A 136 4.23 8.73 33.23
N PHE A 137 4.06 7.79 32.30
CA PHE A 137 3.45 6.48 32.61
C PHE A 137 4.04 5.34 31.77
N SER A 138 4.54 4.30 32.44
CA SER A 138 5.13 3.11 31.80
C SER A 138 4.15 2.28 30.97
N TRP A 139 2.85 2.31 31.29
CA TRP A 139 1.82 1.58 30.52
C TRP A 139 1.53 2.18 29.13
N VAL A 140 1.84 3.46 28.94
CA VAL A 140 1.57 4.20 27.69
C VAL A 140 2.43 3.70 26.53
N ALA A 141 3.60 3.15 26.83
CA ALA A 141 4.46 2.59 25.81
C ALA A 141 3.85 1.32 25.18
N TYR A 142 3.21 0.45 25.97
CA TYR A 142 2.48 -0.71 25.44
C TYR A 142 1.28 -0.30 24.57
N CYS A 143 0.57 0.77 24.92
CA CYS A 143 -0.47 1.34 24.08
C CYS A 143 0.09 1.83 22.74
N SER A 144 1.25 2.49 22.75
CA SER A 144 1.92 2.97 21.53
C SER A 144 2.31 1.80 20.60
N VAL A 145 2.79 0.68 21.17
CA VAL A 145 3.04 -0.55 20.42
C VAL A 145 1.75 -1.05 19.76
N ALA A 146 0.65 -1.18 20.52
CA ALA A 146 -0.63 -1.63 19.97
C ALA A 146 -1.15 -0.71 18.84
N LEU A 147 -1.00 0.61 18.99
CA LEU A 147 -1.37 1.58 17.96
C LEU A 147 -0.56 1.43 16.67
N ILE A 148 0.74 1.12 16.77
CA ILE A 148 1.58 0.82 15.60
C ILE A 148 1.06 -0.43 14.87
N PHE A 149 0.71 -1.49 15.60
CA PHE A 149 0.12 -2.69 14.99
C PHE A 149 -1.21 -2.39 14.29
N ILE A 150 -2.08 -1.60 14.91
CA ILE A 150 -3.35 -1.17 14.30
C ILE A 150 -3.11 -0.34 13.04
N PHE A 151 -2.12 0.56 13.07
CA PHE A 151 -1.74 1.37 11.92
C PHE A 151 -1.25 0.49 10.76
N ILE A 152 -0.35 -0.45 11.02
CA ILE A 152 0.21 -1.38 10.01
C ILE A 152 -0.91 -2.27 9.45
N MET A 153 -1.77 -2.80 10.32
CA MET A 153 -2.92 -3.61 9.90
C MET A 153 -3.87 -2.81 9.02
N SER A 154 -4.11 -1.53 9.31
CA SER A 154 -4.98 -0.67 8.51
C SER A 154 -4.35 -0.27 7.18
N PHE A 155 -3.03 -0.06 7.17
CA PHE A 155 -2.25 0.25 5.97
C PHE A 155 -2.24 -0.92 4.97
N GLY A 156 -2.00 -2.14 5.47
CA GLY A 156 -2.06 -3.37 4.66
C GLY A 156 -3.47 -3.61 4.10
N ALA A 157 -4.50 -3.29 4.88
CA ALA A 157 -5.89 -3.53 4.53
C ALA A 157 -6.50 -2.53 3.52
N GLY A 158 -5.80 -1.47 3.14
CA GLY A 158 -6.38 -0.47 2.23
C GLY A 158 -5.34 0.12 1.27
N PRO A 159 -4.53 1.10 1.72
CA PRO A 159 -3.55 1.78 0.88
C PRO A 159 -2.66 0.85 0.07
N ALA A 160 -2.10 -0.19 0.72
CA ALA A 160 -1.20 -1.14 0.07
C ALA A 160 -1.90 -1.89 -1.08
N ALA A 161 -3.05 -2.52 -0.80
CA ALA A 161 -3.81 -3.26 -1.80
C ALA A 161 -4.27 -2.39 -2.97
N VAL A 162 -4.71 -1.16 -2.70
CA VAL A 162 -5.17 -0.23 -3.72
C VAL A 162 -4.02 0.22 -4.61
N SER A 163 -2.85 0.52 -4.04
CA SER A 163 -1.69 0.93 -4.83
C SER A 163 -1.22 -0.15 -5.83
N CYS A 164 -1.38 -1.43 -5.50
CA CYS A 164 -1.05 -2.54 -6.38
C CYS A 164 -2.06 -2.70 -7.53
N ALA A 165 -3.34 -2.39 -7.26
CA ALA A 165 -4.43 -2.54 -8.22
C ALA A 165 -4.66 -1.31 -9.10
N LEU A 166 -4.24 -0.12 -8.66
CA LEU A 166 -4.42 1.14 -9.39
C LEU A 166 -3.82 1.12 -10.81
N PRO A 167 -2.57 0.64 -11.02
CA PRO A 167 -1.97 0.61 -12.36
C PRO A 167 -2.72 -0.31 -13.31
N THR A 168 -3.27 -1.43 -12.82
CA THR A 168 -4.05 -2.37 -13.63
C THR A 168 -5.42 -1.82 -14.02
N GLU A 169 -6.04 -0.99 -13.18
CA GLU A 169 -7.35 -0.38 -13.46
C GLU A 169 -7.24 0.84 -14.39
N ILE A 170 -6.17 1.62 -14.28
CA ILE A 170 -6.01 2.87 -15.02
C ILE A 170 -5.41 2.64 -16.41
N PHE A 171 -4.48 1.69 -16.55
CA PHE A 171 -3.77 1.46 -17.81
C PHE A 171 -4.28 0.24 -18.55
N ILE A 172 -4.45 0.40 -19.87
CA ILE A 172 -4.65 -0.72 -20.80
C ILE A 172 -3.44 -1.67 -20.76
N GLN A 173 -3.69 -2.96 -21.04
CA GLN A 173 -2.72 -4.04 -20.89
C GLN A 173 -1.34 -3.74 -21.51
N SER A 174 -1.31 -3.10 -22.69
CA SER A 174 -0.08 -2.73 -23.41
C SER A 174 0.84 -1.75 -22.65
N TYR A 175 0.27 -0.92 -21.76
CA TYR A 175 1.00 0.08 -20.97
C TYR A 175 1.25 -0.33 -19.51
N ARG A 176 0.58 -1.39 -19.00
CA ARG A 176 0.70 -1.82 -17.59
C ARG A 176 2.16 -2.07 -17.16
N PRO A 177 3.00 -2.81 -17.91
CA PRO A 177 4.39 -3.05 -17.49
C PRO A 177 5.19 -1.75 -17.34
N ALA A 178 5.04 -0.82 -18.29
CA ALA A 178 5.70 0.48 -18.24
C ALA A 178 5.19 1.35 -17.07
N ALA A 179 3.89 1.32 -16.80
CA ALA A 179 3.28 2.01 -15.67
C ALA A 179 3.78 1.48 -14.32
N TYR A 180 3.95 0.16 -14.18
CA TYR A 180 4.54 -0.44 -12.97
C TYR A 180 5.99 0.02 -12.74
N VAL A 181 6.79 0.12 -13.80
CA VAL A 181 8.17 0.64 -13.69
C VAL A 181 8.17 2.10 -13.23
N VAL A 182 7.35 2.96 -13.83
CA VAL A 182 7.24 4.37 -13.43
C VAL A 182 6.74 4.52 -12.00
N ASN A 183 5.76 3.71 -11.61
CA ASN A 183 5.24 3.66 -10.25
C ASN A 183 6.33 3.26 -9.24
N GLY A 184 7.10 2.22 -9.56
CA GLY A 184 8.21 1.75 -8.75
C GLY A 184 9.27 2.83 -8.59
N ILE A 185 9.74 3.43 -9.69
CA ILE A 185 10.74 4.52 -9.66
C ILE A 185 10.24 5.68 -8.79
N THR A 186 8.98 6.09 -8.97
CA THR A 186 8.37 7.17 -8.19
C THR A 186 8.35 6.83 -6.70
N ASN A 187 7.92 5.63 -6.34
CA ASN A 187 7.87 5.17 -4.95
C ASN A 187 9.27 5.17 -4.32
N TRP A 188 10.26 4.61 -5.01
CA TRP A 188 11.65 4.57 -4.53
C TRP A 188 12.26 5.96 -4.37
N ILE A 189 12.00 6.88 -5.31
CA ILE A 189 12.46 8.27 -5.20
C ILE A 189 11.84 8.94 -3.97
N GLN A 190 10.54 8.78 -3.76
CA GLN A 190 9.88 9.39 -2.60
C GLN A 190 10.32 8.76 -1.28
N LEU A 191 10.58 7.45 -1.25
CA LEU A 191 11.19 6.78 -0.10
C LEU A 191 12.58 7.34 0.19
N PHE A 192 13.40 7.56 -0.83
CA PHE A 192 14.72 8.17 -0.69
C PHE A 192 14.65 9.60 -0.15
N ILE A 193 13.75 10.43 -0.69
CA ILE A 193 13.54 11.80 -0.22
C ILE A 193 13.09 11.81 1.25
N LEU A 194 12.13 10.96 1.63
CA LEU A 194 11.71 10.84 3.03
C LEU A 194 12.86 10.36 3.92
N GLY A 195 13.62 9.36 3.50
CA GLY A 195 14.78 8.87 4.24
C GLY A 195 15.87 9.93 4.45
N LEU A 196 16.06 10.83 3.46
CA LEU A 196 16.99 11.95 3.57
C LEU A 196 16.47 13.09 4.43
N LEU A 197 15.20 13.48 4.28
CA LEU A 197 14.61 14.62 4.99
C LEU A 197 14.32 14.28 6.46
N PHE A 198 14.02 13.02 6.77
CA PHE A 198 13.58 12.63 8.10
C PHE A 198 14.59 12.93 9.21
N PRO A 199 15.91 12.65 9.06
CA PRO A 199 16.93 13.05 10.05
C PRO A 199 17.07 14.57 10.26
N PHE A 200 16.56 15.42 9.37
CA PHE A 200 16.59 16.87 9.55
C PHE A 200 15.34 17.42 10.24
N ILE A 201 14.27 16.62 10.32
CA ILE A 201 12.98 17.01 10.92
C ILE A 201 12.90 16.57 12.40
N VAL A 202 13.54 15.45 12.75
CA VAL A 202 13.61 14.89 14.12
C VAL A 202 14.90 15.31 14.80
#